data_AF-A0A5K1D7B6-F1
#
_entry.id   AF-A0A5K1D7B6-F1
#
_cell.length_a   1.000
_cell.length_b   1.000
_cell.length_c   1.000
_cell.angle_alpha   90.00
_cell.angle_beta   90.00
_cell.angle_gamma   90.00
#
_symmetry.space_group_name_H-M   'P 1'
#
loop_
_entity.id
_entity.type
_entity.pdbx_description
1 polymer ?
#
loop_
_entity_poly.entity_id
_entity_poly.type
_entity_poly.pdbx_seq_one_letter_code
_entity_poly.pdbx_strand_id
1 'polypeptide(L)' 'FKIPKIFIPWKKSFPSTSSGKLMRDKVKEEAMAHLQALHSNL' A
#
# COMPACT_ATOMS: atom_id res chain seq x y z
N PHE A 1 7.90 12.43 -16.40
CA PHE A 1 7.93 11.67 -15.13
C PHE A 1 6.58 11.80 -14.43
N LYS A 2 6.04 10.72 -13.86
CA LYS A 2 4.77 10.78 -13.11
C LYS A 2 5.10 10.83 -11.62
N ILE A 3 4.77 11.92 -10.96
CA ILE A 3 5.05 12.12 -9.52
C ILE A 3 3.77 11.74 -8.73
N PRO A 4 3.87 10.86 -7.72
CA PRO A 4 2.74 10.55 -6.85
C PRO A 4 2.28 11.79 -6.06
N LYS A 5 0.97 11.99 -5.95
CA LYS A 5 0.36 13.08 -5.15
C LYS A 5 -0.07 12.64 -3.75
N ILE A 6 -0.16 11.33 -3.51
CA ILE A 6 -0.63 10.74 -2.27
C ILE A 6 0.43 9.76 -1.79
N PHE A 7 0.78 9.85 -0.51
CA PHE A 7 1.70 8.97 0.18
C PHE A 7 0.99 8.35 1.37
N ILE A 8 1.12 7.04 1.55
CA ILE A 8 0.47 6.30 2.63
C ILE A 8 1.55 5.93 3.65
N PRO A 9 1.46 6.41 4.90
CA PRO A 9 2.38 5.98 5.95
C PRO A 9 2.21 4.48 6.24
N TRP A 10 3.29 3.72 6.06
CA TRP A 10 3.28 2.28 6.30
C TRP A 10 3.82 1.97 7.69
N LYS A 11 2.94 1.55 8.62
CA LYS A 11 3.28 1.40 10.05
C LYS A 11 3.77 0.00 10.44
N LYS A 12 3.71 -0.96 9.53
CA LYS A 12 4.07 -2.37 9.76
C LYS A 12 5.17 -2.81 8.80
N SER A 13 5.77 -3.97 9.03
CA SER A 13 6.72 -4.53 8.05
C SER A 13 6.01 -4.83 6.73
N PHE A 14 6.72 -4.66 5.61
CA PHE A 14 6.20 -5.04 4.32
C PHE A 14 6.01 -6.56 4.23
N PRO A 15 4.90 -7.04 3.64
CA PRO A 15 4.70 -8.46 3.44
C PRO A 15 5.76 -8.98 2.48
N SER A 16 6.44 -10.05 2.87
CA SER A 16 7.51 -10.64 2.09
C SER A 16 7.31 -12.14 1.91
N THR A 17 7.82 -12.67 0.80
CA THR A 17 7.87 -14.10 0.52
C THR A 17 8.88 -14.77 1.46
N SER A 18 8.89 -16.11 1.49
CA SER A 18 9.93 -16.89 2.20
C SER A 18 11.36 -16.54 1.76
N SER A 19 11.53 -16.02 0.54
CA SER A 19 12.80 -15.52 0.01
C SER A 19 13.07 -14.03 0.31
N GLY A 20 12.23 -13.37 1.10
CA GLY A 20 12.38 -11.96 1.48
C GLY A 20 11.97 -10.96 0.40
N LYS A 21 11.39 -11.41 -0.73
CA LYS A 21 10.91 -10.51 -1.79
C LYS A 21 9.57 -9.90 -1.41
N LEU A 22 9.34 -8.64 -1.78
CA LEU A 22 8.07 -7.96 -1.52
C LEU A 22 6.90 -8.66 -2.20
N MET A 23 5.86 -8.97 -1.43
CA MET A 23 4.58 -9.46 -1.96
C MET A 23 3.74 -8.29 -2.45
N ARG A 24 4.01 -7.85 -3.68
CA ARG A 24 3.40 -6.64 -4.27
C ARG A 24 1.87 -6.69 -4.30
N ASP A 25 1.27 -7.85 -4.56
CA ASP A 25 -0.19 -7.97 -4.64
C ASP A 25 -0.85 -7.70 -3.30
N LYS A 26 -0.25 -8.19 -2.20
CA LYS A 26 -0.71 -7.92 -0.84
C LYS A 26 -0.57 -6.45 -0.47
N VAL A 27 0.55 -5.83 -0.82
CA VAL A 27 0.73 -4.37 -0.62
C VAL A 27 -0.29 -3.57 -1.43
N LYS A 28 -0.56 -3.97 -2.67
CA LYS A 28 -1.52 -3.28 -3.55
C LYS A 28 -2.95 -3.39 -3.00
N GLU A 29 -3.36 -4.57 -2.58
CA GLU A 29 -4.67 -4.83 -1.96
C GLU A 29 -4.89 -3.91 -0.75
N GLU A 30 -3.92 -3.89 0.17
CA GLU A 30 -3.99 -3.05 1.37
C GLU A 30 -3.94 -1.54 1.05
N ALA A 31 -3.08 -1.13 0.12
CA ALA A 31 -3.01 0.28 -0.30
C ALA A 31 -4.33 0.76 -0.91
N MET A 32 -4.98 -0.08 -1.72
CA MET A 32 -6.29 0.24 -2.29
C MET A 32 -7.38 0.35 -1.22
N ALA A 33 -7.38 -0.53 -0.22
CA ALA A 33 -8.29 -0.44 0.92
C ALA A 33 -8.09 0.86 1.71
N HIS A 34 -6.83 1.25 1.95
CA HIS A 34 -6.51 2.54 2.58
C HIS A 34 -7.01 3.74 1.76
N LEU A 35 -6.81 3.72 0.43
CA LEU A 35 -7.30 4.79 -0.45
C LEU A 35 -8.83 4.86 -0.48
N GLN A 36 -9.51 3.71 -0.53
CA GLN A 36 -10.97 3.65 -0.44
C GLN A 36 -11.48 4.23 0.89
N ALA A 37 -10.89 3.83 2.01
CA ALA A 37 -11.25 4.38 3.31
C ALA A 37 -11.04 5.89 3.39
N LEU A 38 -9.97 6.42 2.79
CA LEU A 38 -9.76 7.88 2.70
C LEU A 38 -10.85 8.57 1.87
N HIS A 39 -11.25 7.98 0.75
CA HIS A 39 -12.27 8.55 -0.13
C HIS A 39 -13.70 8.42 0.45
N SER A 40 -13.98 7.41 1.27
CA SER A 40 -15.29 7.25 1.92
C SER A 40 -15.53 8.17 3.11
N ASN A 41 -14.48 8.80 3.64
CA ASN A 41 -14.55 9.77 4.75
C ASN A 41 -14.48 11.24 4.28
N LEU A 42 -14.63 11.46 2.96
CA LEU A 42 -14.63 12.76 2.27
C LEU A 42 -16.01 12.96 1.63
#